data_AF-A0A3A0DAE2-F1
#
_entry.id   AF-A0A3A0DAE2-F1
#
_cell.length_a   1.000
_cell.length_b   1.000
_cell.length_c   1.000
_cell.angle_alpha   90.00
_cell.angle_beta   90.00
_cell.angle_gamma   90.00
#
_symmetry.space_group_name_H-M   'P 1'
#
loop_
_entity.id
_entity.type
_entity.pdbx_description
1 polymer ?
#
loop_
_entity_poly.entity_id
_entity_poly.type
_entity_poly.pdbx_seq_one_letter_code
_entity_poly.pdbx_strand_id
1 'polypeptide(L)'
;MFTSGGTESNNAAIQGLIQSFAAPQHVITSRLEHPSVLMVFRELEKRGWKVSYVEPDGAGMITVEAVLRSLRPETALISIMHANN
;
A
#
# COMPACT_ATOMS: atom_id res chain seq x y z
N MET A 1 -3.45 -17.45 -10.68
CA MET A 1 -4.76 -16.78 -10.53
C MET A 1 -4.86 -15.77 -11.67
N PHE A 2 -5.84 -15.91 -12.58
CA PHE A 2 -6.09 -14.92 -13.64
C PHE A 2 -7.10 -13.89 -13.12
N THR A 3 -6.86 -12.59 -13.34
CA THR A 3 -7.79 -11.51 -12.96
C THR A 3 -8.10 -10.64 -14.17
N SER A 4 -9.21 -9.91 -14.14
CA SER A 4 -9.71 -9.08 -15.24
C SER A 4 -8.91 -7.79 -15.50
N GLY A 5 -7.92 -7.46 -14.66
CA GLY A 5 -7.02 -6.31 -14.83
C GLY A 5 -6.22 -5.95 -13.57
N GLY A 6 -5.32 -4.96 -13.68
CA GLY A 6 -4.42 -4.55 -12.58
C GLY A 6 -5.14 -4.11 -11.30
N THR A 7 -6.30 -3.49 -11.42
CA THR A 7 -7.13 -3.08 -10.26
C THR A 7 -7.67 -4.28 -9.47
N GLU A 8 -8.11 -5.33 -10.16
CA GLU A 8 -8.63 -6.53 -9.50
C GLU A 8 -7.49 -7.35 -8.89
N SER A 9 -6.35 -7.45 -9.59
CA SER A 9 -5.12 -8.06 -9.04
C SER A 9 -4.66 -7.38 -7.75
N ASN A 10 -4.57 -6.05 -7.75
CA ASN A 10 -4.10 -5.29 -6.59
C ASN A 10 -5.07 -5.46 -5.41
N ASN A 11 -6.37 -5.38 -5.65
CA ASN A 11 -7.35 -5.52 -4.58
C ASN A 11 -7.42 -6.97 -4.05
N ALA A 12 -7.33 -7.99 -4.91
CA ALA A 12 -7.33 -9.39 -4.49
C ALA A 12 -6.09 -9.75 -3.66
N ALA A 13 -4.91 -9.28 -4.07
CA ALA A 13 -3.66 -9.50 -3.34
C ALA A 13 -3.68 -8.80 -1.96
N ILE A 14 -4.11 -7.54 -1.93
CA ILE A 14 -4.18 -6.75 -0.70
C ILE A 14 -5.24 -7.35 0.24
N GLN A 15 -6.46 -7.59 -0.22
CA GLN A 15 -7.55 -8.16 0.60
C GLN A 15 -7.23 -9.56 1.11
N GLY A 16 -6.62 -10.42 0.28
CA GLY A 16 -6.22 -11.77 0.68
C GLY A 16 -5.20 -11.76 1.82
N LEU A 17 -4.19 -10.87 1.74
CA LEU A 17 -3.21 -10.70 2.81
C LEU A 17 -3.86 -10.15 4.08
N ILE A 18 -4.73 -9.14 3.97
CA ILE A 18 -5.43 -8.53 5.12
C ILE A 18 -6.30 -9.55 5.86
N GLN A 19 -7.02 -10.40 5.13
CA GLN A 19 -7.90 -11.42 5.74
C GLN A 19 -7.12 -12.48 6.52
N SER A 20 -5.82 -12.63 6.28
CA SER A 20 -4.95 -13.54 7.05
C SER A 20 -4.57 -13.02 8.44
N PHE A 21 -4.79 -11.73 8.73
CA PHE A 21 -4.48 -11.14 10.03
C PHE A 21 -5.70 -11.10 10.95
N ALA A 22 -5.50 -11.52 12.21
CA ALA A 22 -6.56 -11.52 13.22
C ALA A 22 -6.97 -10.11 13.71
N ALA A 23 -6.10 -9.11 13.50
CA ALA A 23 -6.35 -7.72 13.87
C ALA A 23 -5.68 -6.78 12.86
N PRO A 24 -6.21 -5.55 12.66
CA PRO A 24 -5.58 -4.55 11.79
C PRO A 24 -4.12 -4.28 12.17
N GLN A 25 -3.24 -4.29 11.17
CA GLN A 25 -1.81 -4.03 11.34
C GLN A 25 -1.43 -2.68 10.72
N HIS A 26 -0.14 -2.51 10.42
CA HIS A 26 0.38 -1.38 9.66
C HIS A 26 0.67 -1.77 8.21
N VAL A 27 0.32 -0.89 7.27
CA VAL A 27 0.72 -0.99 5.86
C VAL A 27 1.35 0.31 5.37
N ILE A 28 2.24 0.20 4.39
CA ILE A 28 2.94 1.31 3.77
C ILE A 28 2.57 1.38 2.29
N THR A 29 2.28 2.57 1.81
CA THR A 29 2.00 2.86 0.40
C THR A 29 2.61 4.20 -0.02
N SER A 30 2.60 4.53 -1.31
CA SER A 30 3.11 5.80 -1.83
C SER A 30 1.96 6.79 -2.11
N ARG A 31 2.21 8.10 -1.97
CA ARG A 31 1.27 9.14 -2.45
C ARG A 31 1.21 9.25 -3.98
N LEU A 32 2.18 8.67 -4.69
CA LEU A 32 2.21 8.61 -6.15
C LEU A 32 1.42 7.43 -6.74
N GLU A 33 0.79 6.61 -5.91
CA GLU A 33 -0.02 5.50 -6.40
C GLU A 33 -1.21 5.97 -7.24
N HIS A 34 -1.59 5.15 -8.22
CA HIS A 34 -2.81 5.37 -8.99
C HIS A 34 -4.03 5.46 -8.04
N PRO A 35 -5.02 6.34 -8.30
CA PRO A 35 -6.17 6.54 -7.41
C PRO A 35 -6.91 5.24 -7.01
N SER A 36 -6.95 4.25 -7.90
CA SER A 36 -7.56 2.95 -7.58
C SER A 36 -6.85 2.20 -6.45
N VAL A 37 -5.53 2.36 -6.31
CA VAL A 37 -4.75 1.77 -5.22
C VAL A 37 -4.93 2.57 -3.94
N LEU A 38 -4.87 3.91 -4.01
CA LEU A 38 -5.13 4.78 -2.85
C LEU A 38 -6.51 4.54 -2.23
N MET A 39 -7.52 4.27 -3.05
CA MET A 39 -8.86 3.94 -2.56
C MET A 39 -8.90 2.64 -1.75
N VAL A 40 -8.10 1.63 -2.13
CA VAL A 40 -7.97 0.40 -1.33
C VAL A 40 -7.39 0.74 0.03
N PHE A 41 -6.27 1.47 0.10
CA PHE A 41 -5.63 1.85 1.36
C PHE A 41 -6.54 2.71 2.27
N ARG A 42 -7.29 3.65 1.70
CA ARG A 42 -8.28 4.44 2.45
C ARG A 42 -9.38 3.57 3.06
N GLU A 43 -9.81 2.53 2.36
CA GLU A 43 -10.79 1.58 2.90
C GLU A 43 -10.20 0.76 4.06
N LEU A 44 -8.89 0.48 4.04
CA LEU A 44 -8.21 -0.15 5.17
C LEU A 44 -8.15 0.76 6.40
N GLU A 45 -7.91 2.06 6.21
CA GLU A 45 -7.94 3.03 7.30
C GLU A 45 -9.29 3.03 8.01
N LYS A 46 -10.40 3.00 7.26
CA LYS A 46 -11.76 2.88 7.83
C LYS A 46 -11.98 1.58 8.60
N ARG A 47 -11.30 0.50 8.20
CA ARG A 47 -11.32 -0.81 8.87
C ARG A 47 -10.34 -0.89 10.05
N GLY A 48 -9.71 0.22 10.43
CA GLY A 48 -8.82 0.33 11.60
C GLY A 48 -7.35 -0.01 11.32
N TRP A 49 -6.96 -0.21 10.07
CA TRP A 49 -5.56 -0.39 9.71
C TRP A 49 -4.80 0.93 9.80
N LYS A 50 -3.55 0.87 10.23
CA LYS A 50 -2.65 2.02 10.16
C LYS A 50 -2.06 2.07 8.76
N VAL A 51 -2.12 3.21 8.08
CA VAL A 51 -1.50 3.40 6.76
C VAL A 51 -0.45 4.49 6.85
N SER A 52 0.76 4.22 6.36
CA SER A 52 1.77 5.24 6.09
C SER A 52 1.83 5.53 4.61
N TYR A 53 1.67 6.80 4.25
CA TYR A 53 1.85 7.28 2.89
C TYR A 53 3.23 7.91 2.74
N VAL A 54 4.10 7.28 1.96
CA VAL A 54 5.44 7.76 1.68
C VAL A 54 5.37 8.87 0.63
N GLU A 55 6.01 10.00 0.94
CA GLU A 55 6.15 11.11 0.01
C GLU A 55 7.32 10.86 -0.96
N PRO A 56 7.18 11.27 -2.23
CA PRO A 56 8.32 11.30 -3.13
C PRO A 56 9.32 12.39 -2.76
N ASP A 57 10.54 12.23 -3.23
CA ASP A 57 11.55 13.28 -3.18
C ASP A 57 11.27 14.42 -4.18
N GLY A 58 12.17 15.41 -4.24
CA GLY A 58 12.06 16.54 -5.16
C GLY A 58 12.13 16.16 -6.65
N ALA A 59 12.52 14.92 -6.98
CA ALA A 59 12.51 14.38 -8.33
C ALA A 59 11.27 13.52 -8.63
N GLY A 60 10.33 13.40 -7.70
CA GLY A 60 9.14 12.57 -7.87
C GLY A 60 9.41 11.08 -7.66
N MET A 61 10.52 10.71 -7.02
CA MET A 61 10.90 9.31 -6.80
C MET A 61 10.66 8.89 -5.36
N ILE A 62 10.15 7.68 -5.16
CA ILE A 62 10.09 7.06 -3.83
C ILE A 62 11.44 6.43 -3.54
N THR A 63 12.15 6.96 -2.55
CA THR A 63 13.46 6.45 -2.14
C THR A 63 13.32 5.30 -1.14
N VAL A 64 14.28 4.38 -1.16
CA VAL A 64 14.33 3.26 -0.22
C VAL A 64 14.39 3.79 1.22
N GLU A 65 15.15 4.86 1.45
CA GLU A 65 15.30 5.51 2.74
C GLU A 65 13.98 6.10 3.25
N ALA A 66 13.13 6.64 2.37
CA ALA A 66 11.80 7.11 2.75
C ALA A 66 10.90 5.95 3.21
N VAL A 67 10.93 4.82 2.51
CA VAL A 67 10.18 3.61 2.89
C VAL A 67 10.70 3.03 4.22
N LEU A 68 12.02 2.92 4.37
CA LEU A 68 12.64 2.38 5.60
C LEU A 68 12.29 3.23 6.83
N ARG A 69 12.21 4.55 6.70
CA ARG A 69 11.78 5.44 7.79
C ARG A 69 10.31 5.26 8.19
N SER A 70 9.48 4.74 7.30
CA SER A 70 8.09 4.43 7.59
C SER A 70 7.90 3.03 8.19
N LEU A 71 8.93 2.17 8.23
CA LEU A 71 8.83 0.85 8.82
C LEU A 71 8.53 0.91 10.32
N ARG A 72 7.65 -0.01 10.73
CA ARG A 72 7.29 -0.28 12.13
C ARG A 72 7.34 -1.79 12.40
N PRO A 73 7.52 -2.24 13.66
CA PRO A 73 7.54 -3.66 14.00
C PRO A 73 6.29 -4.43 13.50
N GLU A 74 5.14 -3.77 13.48
CA GLU A 74 3.87 -4.34 13.03
C GLU A 74 3.56 -4.14 11.52
N THR A 75 4.57 -3.79 10.70
CA THR A 75 4.36 -3.58 9.26
C THR A 75 4.11 -4.90 8.55
N ALA A 76 2.90 -5.07 8.02
CA ALA A 76 2.44 -6.28 7.36
C ALA A 76 2.61 -6.24 5.82
N LEU A 77 2.57 -5.05 5.22
CA LEU A 77 2.64 -4.88 3.77
C LEU A 77 3.29 -3.55 3.39
N ILE A 78 4.06 -3.58 2.30
CA ILE A 78 4.56 -2.41 1.58
C ILE A 78 4.10 -2.53 0.12
N SER A 79 3.42 -1.52 -0.41
CA SER A 79 2.98 -1.45 -1.81
C SER A 79 3.53 -0.20 -2.45
N ILE A 80 4.46 -0.35 -3.40
CA ILE A 80 5.02 0.76 -4.18
C ILE A 80 4.90 0.41 -5.66
N MET A 81 4.33 1.31 -6.44
CA MET A 81 4.15 1.17 -7.88
C MET A 81 5.51 1.21 -8.58
N HIS A 82 5.73 0.23 -9.47
CA HIS A 82 7.01 0.07 -10.17
C HIS A 82 7.27 1.16 -11.23
N ALA A 83 6.23 1.68 -11.87
CA ALA A 83 6.31 2.78 -12.82
C ALA A 83 5.10 3.70 -12.63
N ASN A 84 5.36 4.99 -12.42
CA ASN A 84 4.31 6.00 -12.33
C ASN A 84 3.77 6.33 -13.73
N ASN A 85 2.45 6.46 -13.87
CA ASN A 85 1.77 6.83 -15.11
C ASN A 85 1.25 8.26 -15.02
#